data_AF-A0A963WM04-F1
#
_entry.id   AF-A0A963WM04-F1
#
_cell.length_a   1.000
_cell.length_b   1.000
_cell.length_c   1.000
_cell.angle_alpha   90.00
_cell.angle_beta   90.00
_cell.angle_gamma   90.00
#
_symmetry.space_group_name_H-M   'P 1'
#
loop_
_entity.id
_entity.type
_entity.pdbx_description
1 polymer ?
#
loop_
_entity_poly.entity_id
_entity_poly.type
_entity_poly.pdbx_seq_one_letter_code
_entity_poly.pdbx_strand_id
1 'polypeptide(L)'
;INVLQTRDLPEDGKVVPFVSDFFDFSIYIDANEGDTERWYVDRFMSLRKTAFTNPESFFHRYSQISDEEALERAQYLWNRINLVNLRQNILPTRPRADLILRKGADHLVQQVALRKL
;
A
#
# COMPACT_ATOMS: atom_id res chain seq x y z
N ILE A 1 6.28 -6.64 -0.37
CA ILE A 1 6.06 -7.84 0.47
C ILE A 1 4.86 -7.54 1.37
N ASN A 2 3.81 -8.38 1.34
CA ASN A 2 2.75 -8.35 2.34
C ASN A 2 3.04 -9.44 3.38
N VAL A 3 3.16 -9.06 4.64
CA VAL A 3 3.56 -9.95 5.74
C VAL A 3 2.43 -10.85 6.26
N LEU A 4 1.17 -10.54 5.92
CA LEU A 4 0.00 -11.36 6.25
C LEU A 4 -0.38 -12.36 5.14
N GLN A 5 0.34 -12.34 4.01
CA GLN A 5 0.11 -13.22 2.88
C GLN A 5 0.75 -14.59 3.16
N THR A 6 -0.04 -15.65 3.10
CA THR A 6 0.46 -17.03 3.18
C THR A 6 0.82 -17.52 1.78
N ARG A 7 1.80 -18.42 1.69
CA ARG A 7 2.04 -19.23 0.49
C ARG A 7 1.18 -20.49 0.53
N ASP A 8 0.95 -21.08 -0.63
CA ASP A 8 0.38 -22.42 -0.71
C ASP A 8 1.27 -23.41 0.05
N LEU A 9 0.65 -24.35 0.76
CA LEU A 9 1.35 -25.39 1.49
C LEU A 9 2.12 -26.28 0.49
N PRO A 10 3.39 -26.63 0.75
CA PRO A 10 4.09 -27.56 -0.11
C PRO A 10 3.41 -28.94 -0.08
N GLU A 11 3.45 -29.65 -1.22
CA GLU A 11 2.80 -30.97 -1.40
C GLU A 11 3.28 -32.03 -0.39
N ASP A 12 4.48 -31.85 0.19
CA ASP A 12 5.07 -32.76 1.18
C ASP A 12 4.53 -32.57 2.61
N GLY A 13 3.55 -31.67 2.81
CA GLY A 13 2.87 -31.47 4.08
C GLY A 13 3.72 -30.81 5.16
N LYS A 14 4.93 -30.33 4.84
CA LYS A 14 5.75 -29.58 5.80
C LYS A 14 5.15 -28.21 6.01
N VAL A 15 4.71 -27.94 7.24
CA VAL A 15 4.27 -26.61 7.66
C VAL A 15 5.46 -25.67 7.61
N VAL A 16 5.46 -24.77 6.63
CA VAL A 16 6.44 -23.68 6.55
C VAL A 16 5.88 -22.53 7.39
N PRO A 17 6.54 -22.11 8.48
CA PRO A 17 6.06 -21.01 9.30
C PRO A 17 5.99 -19.72 8.47
N PHE A 18 4.90 -18.97 8.64
CA PHE A 18 4.67 -17.70 7.96
C PHE A 18 5.02 -16.53 8.90
N VAL A 19 5.32 -15.36 8.33
CA VAL A 19 5.65 -14.17 9.14
C VAL A 19 4.52 -13.80 10.10
N SER A 20 3.26 -14.04 9.69
CA SER A 20 2.08 -13.81 10.53
C SER A 20 2.03 -14.67 11.80
N ASP A 21 2.70 -15.83 11.82
CA ASP A 21 2.68 -16.74 12.97
C ASP A 21 3.45 -16.17 14.17
N PHE A 22 4.19 -15.08 13.96
CA PHE A 22 4.96 -14.38 14.98
C PHE A 22 4.35 -13.03 15.38
N PHE A 23 3.14 -12.70 14.92
CA PHE A 23 2.44 -11.49 15.32
C PHE A 23 1.37 -11.79 16.38
N ASP A 24 1.48 -11.15 17.54
CA ASP A 24 0.47 -11.22 18.60
C ASP A 24 -0.78 -10.36 18.26
N PHE A 25 -0.60 -9.34 17.41
CA PHE A 25 -1.67 -8.44 16.98
C PHE A 25 -1.35 -7.81 15.63
N SER A 26 -2.37 -7.66 14.79
CA SER A 26 -2.22 -7.14 13.43
C SER A 26 -3.29 -6.08 13.10
N ILE A 27 -2.84 -4.99 12.48
CA ILE A 27 -3.69 -3.87 12.08
C ILE A 27 -3.70 -3.73 10.57
N TYR A 28 -4.88 -3.73 9.96
CA TYR A 28 -5.08 -3.39 8.55
C TYR A 28 -5.64 -1.97 8.41
N ILE A 29 -4.97 -1.13 7.64
CA ILE A 29 -5.44 0.22 7.32
C ILE A 29 -6.19 0.15 5.99
N ASP A 30 -7.50 0.39 6.03
CA ASP A 30 -8.38 0.34 4.87
C ASP A 30 -8.79 1.74 4.41
N ALA A 31 -9.07 1.89 3.12
CA ALA A 31 -9.57 3.12 2.52
C ALA A 31 -10.23 2.79 1.16
N ASN A 32 -11.01 3.73 0.62
CA ASN A 32 -11.47 3.59 -0.76
C ASN A 32 -10.26 3.58 -1.72
N GLU A 33 -10.28 2.75 -2.76
CA GLU A 33 -9.21 2.70 -3.77
C GLU A 33 -8.96 4.07 -4.40
N GLY A 34 -10.02 4.83 -4.71
CA GLY A 34 -9.90 6.16 -5.32
C GLY A 34 -9.29 7.20 -4.38
N ASP A 35 -9.56 7.11 -3.07
CA ASP A 35 -8.88 7.96 -2.08
C ASP A 35 -7.41 7.57 -1.96
N THR A 36 -7.10 6.28 -1.96
CA THR A 36 -5.72 5.78 -1.86
C THR A 36 -4.90 6.16 -3.10
N GLU A 37 -5.50 6.12 -4.29
CA GLU A 37 -4.91 6.61 -5.53
C GLU A 37 -4.58 8.09 -5.44
N ARG A 38 -5.55 8.92 -5.02
CA ARG A 38 -5.35 10.35 -4.85
C ARG A 38 -4.19 10.63 -3.90
N TRP A 39 -4.17 9.99 -2.74
CA TRP A 39 -3.07 10.13 -1.77
C TRP A 39 -1.72 9.71 -2.32
N TYR A 40 -1.68 8.64 -3.12
CA TYR A 40 -0.45 8.18 -3.76
C TYR A 40 0.07 9.23 -4.74
N VAL A 41 -0.79 9.75 -5.61
CA VAL A 41 -0.45 10.77 -6.60
C VAL A 41 0.00 12.07 -5.92
N ASP A 42 -0.76 12.55 -4.93
CA ASP A 42 -0.42 13.77 -4.18
C ASP A 42 0.95 13.65 -3.51
N ARG A 43 1.22 12.50 -2.87
CA ARG A 43 2.52 12.21 -2.27
C ARG A 43 3.63 12.14 -3.31
N PHE A 44 3.39 11.51 -4.46
CA PHE A 44 4.37 11.44 -5.56
C PHE A 44 4.76 12.85 -6.02
N MET A 45 3.77 13.71 -6.25
CA MET A 45 3.98 15.09 -6.68
C MET A 45 4.70 15.91 -5.62
N SER A 46 4.35 15.74 -4.33
CA SER A 46 5.05 16.39 -3.22
C SER A 46 6.52 15.97 -3.14
N LEU A 47 6.82 14.67 -3.26
CA LEU A 47 8.20 14.16 -3.20
C LEU A 47 9.03 14.68 -4.37
N ARG A 48 8.44 14.72 -5.58
CA ARG A 48 9.07 15.33 -6.76
C ARG A 48 9.45 16.79 -6.50
N LYS A 49 8.56 17.60 -5.93
CA LYS A 49 8.83 19.02 -5.62
C LYS A 49 9.99 19.22 -4.64
N THR A 50 10.25 18.26 -3.76
CA THR A 50 11.38 18.33 -2.83
C THR A 50 12.68 17.75 -3.38
N ALA A 51 12.65 17.03 -4.51
CA ALA A 51 13.81 16.32 -5.06
C ALA A 51 14.72 17.18 -5.97
N PHE A 52 14.32 18.42 -6.29
CA PHE A 52 15.12 19.31 -7.13
C PHE A 52 16.49 19.62 -6.53
N THR A 53 16.60 19.72 -5.21
CA THR A 53 17.83 20.11 -4.52
C THR A 53 18.77 18.95 -4.21
N ASN A 54 18.36 17.70 -4.49
CA ASN A 54 19.16 16.51 -4.21
C ASN A 54 19.24 15.59 -5.45
N PRO A 55 20.34 15.67 -6.22
CA PRO A 55 20.57 14.82 -7.40
C PRO A 55 20.56 13.31 -7.11
N GLU A 56 20.92 12.91 -5.88
CA GLU A 56 20.92 11.49 -5.45
C GLU A 56 19.51 10.98 -5.10
N SER A 57 18.50 11.85 -5.08
CA SER A 57 17.13 11.44 -4.85
C SER A 57 16.63 10.57 -6.00
N PHE A 58 16.04 9.42 -5.68
CA PHE A 58 15.31 8.59 -6.65
C PHE A 58 14.27 9.41 -7.46
N PHE A 59 13.70 10.44 -6.84
CA PHE A 59 12.70 11.31 -7.47
C PHE A 59 13.30 12.43 -8.34
N HIS A 60 14.62 12.61 -8.37
CA HIS A 60 15.28 13.64 -9.17
C HIS A 60 14.98 13.48 -10.67
N ARG A 61 14.93 12.24 -11.18
CA ARG A 61 14.53 11.98 -12.58
C ARG A 61 13.12 12.45 -12.92
N TYR A 62 12.24 12.51 -11.92
CA TYR A 62 10.87 12.98 -12.11
C TYR A 62 10.76 14.49 -11.92
N SER A 63 11.71 15.14 -11.24
CA SER A 63 11.71 16.61 -11.13
C SER A 63 12.07 17.29 -12.45
N GLN A 64 12.67 16.56 -13.40
CA GLN A 64 13.10 17.10 -14.70
C GLN A 64 12.02 17.08 -15.80
N ILE A 65 10.88 16.42 -15.57
CA ILE A 65 9.74 16.36 -16.50
C ILE A 65 8.63 17.35 -16.08
N SER A 66 7.66 17.64 -16.95
CA SER A 66 6.56 18.57 -16.62
C SER A 66 5.66 18.03 -15.50
N ASP A 67 4.81 18.88 -14.93
CA ASP A 67 3.84 18.47 -13.91
C ASP A 67 2.80 17.50 -14.49
N GLU A 68 2.37 17.72 -15.73
CA GLU A 68 1.46 16.86 -16.48
C GLU A 68 2.10 15.49 -16.75
N GLU A 69 3.34 15.46 -17.25
CA GLU A 69 4.07 14.22 -17.48
C GLU A 69 4.28 13.45 -16.17
N ALA A 70 4.61 14.16 -15.08
CA ALA A 70 4.79 13.53 -13.77
C ALA A 70 3.47 12.95 -13.23
N LEU A 71 2.35 13.64 -13.44
CA LEU A 71 1.02 13.16 -13.08
C LEU A 71 0.65 11.88 -13.84
N GLU A 72 0.83 11.87 -15.16
CA GLU A 72 0.60 10.69 -15.99
C GLU A 72 1.48 9.51 -15.55
N ARG A 73 2.75 9.78 -15.23
CA ARG A 73 3.67 8.75 -14.70
C ARG A 73 3.22 8.22 -13.34
N ALA A 74 2.76 9.07 -12.43
CA ALA A 74 2.27 8.66 -11.13
C ALA A 74 1.03 7.76 -11.27
N GLN A 75 0.06 8.17 -12.10
CA GLN A 75 -1.14 7.38 -12.40
C GLN A 75 -0.79 6.05 -13.07
N TYR A 76 0.16 6.04 -14.01
CA TYR A 76 0.65 4.82 -14.65
C TYR A 76 1.23 3.85 -13.62
N LEU A 77 2.12 4.33 -12.73
CA LEU A 77 2.74 3.50 -11.69
C LEU A 77 1.71 2.99 -10.69
N TRP A 78 0.75 3.83 -10.29
CA TRP A 78 -0.37 3.41 -9.46
C TRP A 78 -1.13 2.25 -10.10
N ASN A 79 -1.66 2.45 -11.29
CA ASN A 79 -2.53 1.48 -11.96
C ASN A 79 -1.82 0.16 -12.29
N ARG A 80 -0.54 0.21 -12.67
CA ARG A 80 0.20 -0.96 -13.15
C ARG A 80 0.92 -1.75 -12.06
N ILE A 81 1.23 -1.10 -10.94
CA ILE A 81 2.05 -1.70 -9.88
C ILE A 81 1.27 -1.72 -8.57
N ASN A 82 0.91 -0.54 -8.05
CA ASN A 82 0.36 -0.44 -6.69
C ASN A 82 -1.07 -0.96 -6.58
N LEU A 83 -1.94 -0.66 -7.55
CA LEU A 83 -3.31 -1.12 -7.59
C LEU A 83 -3.38 -2.64 -7.81
N VAL A 84 -2.55 -3.17 -8.71
CA VAL A 84 -2.43 -4.62 -8.92
C VAL A 84 -1.99 -5.31 -7.64
N ASN A 85 -0.95 -4.79 -6.99
CA ASN A 85 -0.47 -5.33 -5.73
C ASN A 85 -1.51 -5.19 -4.59
N LEU A 86 -2.24 -4.08 -4.55
CA LEU A 86 -3.33 -3.88 -3.59
C LEU A 86 -4.39 -4.97 -3.75
N ARG A 87 -4.92 -5.17 -4.96
CA ARG A 87 -5.99 -6.12 -5.21
C ARG A 87 -5.57 -7.58 -5.08
N GLN A 88 -4.38 -7.93 -5.55
CA GLN A 88 -3.94 -9.32 -5.64
C GLN A 88 -3.24 -9.82 -4.37
N ASN A 89 -2.53 -8.94 -3.66
CA ASN A 89 -1.66 -9.37 -2.57
C ASN A 89 -2.04 -8.76 -1.21
N ILE A 90 -2.53 -7.51 -1.16
CA ILE A 90 -2.80 -6.80 0.11
C ILE A 90 -4.24 -6.99 0.58
N LEU A 91 -5.21 -6.60 -0.25
CA LEU A 91 -6.64 -6.65 0.08
C LEU A 91 -7.12 -8.05 0.49
N PRO A 92 -6.67 -9.16 -0.12
CA PRO A 92 -7.07 -10.50 0.29
C PRO A 92 -6.67 -10.86 1.72
N THR A 93 -5.67 -10.18 2.31
CA THR A 93 -5.25 -10.45 3.70
C THR A 93 -6.00 -9.60 4.72
N ARG A 94 -6.85 -8.65 4.31
CA ARG A 94 -7.65 -7.81 5.22
C ARG A 94 -8.43 -8.63 6.26
N PRO A 95 -9.11 -9.75 5.91
CA PRO A 95 -9.86 -10.54 6.88
C PRO A 95 -8.99 -11.19 7.96
N ARG A 96 -7.67 -11.25 7.76
CA ARG A 96 -6.71 -11.86 8.70
C ARG A 96 -6.31 -10.92 9.84
N ALA A 97 -6.50 -9.61 9.67
CA ALA A 97 -6.15 -8.64 10.71
C ALA A 97 -7.05 -8.75 11.95
N ASP A 98 -6.48 -8.42 13.11
CA ASP A 98 -7.21 -8.36 14.38
C ASP A 98 -7.98 -7.05 14.50
N LEU A 99 -7.43 -5.96 13.94
CA LEU A 99 -8.04 -4.64 13.90
C LEU A 99 -8.03 -4.10 12.47
N ILE A 100 -9.17 -3.58 12.01
CA ILE A 100 -9.29 -2.86 10.74
C ILE A 100 -9.65 -1.40 11.05
N LEU A 101 -8.81 -0.47 10.60
CA LEU A 101 -9.06 0.97 10.68
C LEU A 101 -9.40 1.48 9.29
N ARG A 102 -10.66 1.90 9.08
CA ARG A 102 -11.09 2.46 7.79
C ARG A 102 -10.97 3.97 7.80
N LYS A 103 -10.17 4.50 6.88
CA LYS A 103 -9.94 5.92 6.68
C LYS A 103 -10.92 6.50 5.65
N GLY A 104 -11.36 7.73 5.90
CA GLY A 104 -12.03 8.58 4.93
C GLY A 104 -11.04 9.35 4.06
N ALA A 105 -11.56 10.06 3.06
CA ALA A 105 -10.83 10.85 2.07
C ALA A 105 -9.79 11.85 2.62
N ASP A 106 -10.03 12.33 3.84
CA ASP A 106 -9.23 13.31 4.60
C ASP A 106 -8.19 12.65 5.53
N HIS A 107 -7.98 11.34 5.37
CA HIS A 107 -7.14 10.51 6.23
C HIS A 107 -7.63 10.32 7.66
N LEU A 108 -8.82 10.79 8.05
CA LEU A 108 -9.36 10.51 9.37
C LEU A 108 -9.93 9.10 9.43
N VAL A 109 -9.80 8.43 10.57
CA VAL A 109 -10.43 7.13 10.80
C VAL A 109 -11.93 7.35 10.98
N GLN A 110 -12.73 6.70 10.15
CA GLN A 110 -14.20 6.79 10.17
C GLN A 110 -14.86 5.54 10.75
N GLN A 111 -14.20 4.38 10.65
CA GLN A 111 -14.71 3.13 11.20
C GLN A 111 -13.58 2.31 11.80
N VAL A 112 -13.91 1.59 12.87
CA VAL A 112 -13.02 0.68 13.59
C VAL A 112 -13.72 -0.66 13.71
N ALA A 113 -13.09 -1.73 13.25
CA ALA A 113 -13.59 -3.10 13.41
C ALA A 113 -12.53 -3.95 14.11
N LEU A 114 -12.87 -4.45 15.30
CA LEU A 114 -12.01 -5.34 16.09
C LEU A 114 -12.57 -6.76 16.03
N ARG A 115 -11.73 -7.75 15.76
CA ARG A 115 -12.09 -9.17 15.80
C ARG A 115 -12.50 -9.55 17.23
N LYS A 116 -13.63 -10.22 17.38
CA LYS A 116 -14.02 -10.83 18.65
C LYS A 116 -13.17 -12.08 18.90
N LEU A 117 -12.62 -12.20 20.10
CA LEU A 117 -11.95 -13.40 20.62
C LEU A 117 -12.97 -14.41 21.12
#